data_AF-A0A383AP21-F1
#
_entry.id   AF-A0A383AP21-F1
#
_cell.length_a   1.000
_cell.length_b   1.000
_cell.length_c   1.000
_cell.angle_alpha   90.00
_cell.angle_beta   90.00
_cell.angle_gamma   90.00
#
_symmetry.space_group_name_H-M   'P 1'
#
loop_
_entity.id
_entity.type
_entity.pdbx_description
1 polymer ?
#
loop_
_entity_poly.entity_id
_entity_poly.type
_entity_poly.pdbx_seq_one_letter_code
_entity_poly.pdbx_strand_id
1 'polypeptide(L)' 'MSKPMDKKGKEWIRYMKSGKVREDIPKDIRIAIETFISGAIMIEEEGLDYMPGEYMGNLLKAFANHPESQTAQERL' A
#
# COMPACT_ATOMS: atom_id res chain seq x y z
N MET A 1 -0.59 -26.92 6.19
CA MET A 1 0.75 -26.35 5.93
C MET A 1 0.65 -25.46 4.70
N SER A 2 0.86 -24.14 4.83
CA SER A 2 0.84 -23.22 3.68
C SER A 2 1.99 -23.56 2.72
N LYS A 3 1.74 -23.51 1.41
CA LYS A 3 2.78 -23.75 0.40
C LYS A 3 3.95 -22.77 0.60
N PRO A 4 5.21 -23.22 0.43
CA PRO A 4 6.34 -22.33 0.48
C PRO A 4 6.24 -21.29 -0.64
N MET A 5 6.53 -20.03 -0.29
CA MET A 5 6.44 -18.89 -1.19
C MET A 5 7.49 -18.98 -2.30
N ASP A 6 7.08 -18.77 -3.55
CA ASP A 6 7.95 -18.86 -4.72
C ASP A 6 8.94 -17.67 -4.82
N LYS A 7 9.86 -17.72 -5.78
CA LYS A 7 10.91 -16.71 -5.97
C LYS A 7 10.32 -15.32 -6.26
N LYS A 8 9.25 -15.24 -7.05
CA LYS A 8 8.57 -13.97 -7.36
C LYS A 8 7.91 -13.39 -6.12
N GLY A 9 7.28 -14.23 -5.30
CA GLY A 9 6.69 -13.82 -4.02
C GLY A 9 7.73 -13.25 -3.06
N LYS A 10 8.91 -13.89 -2.96
CA LYS A 10 10.02 -13.38 -2.13
C LYS A 10 10.57 -12.04 -2.63
N GLU A 11 10.75 -11.88 -3.94
CA GLU A 11 11.17 -10.61 -4.55
C GLU A 11 10.11 -9.51 -4.33
N TRP A 12 8.84 -9.86 -4.44
CA TRP A 12 7.73 -8.95 -4.17
C TRP A 12 7.69 -8.49 -2.71
N ILE A 13 7.88 -9.40 -1.74
CA ILE A 13 8.02 -9.02 -0.33
C ILE A 13 9.25 -8.12 -0.11
N ARG A 14 10.38 -8.43 -0.73
CA ARG A 14 11.60 -7.60 -0.61
C ARG A 14 11.36 -6.19 -1.15
N TYR A 15 10.62 -6.07 -2.25
CA TYR A 15 10.21 -4.80 -2.82
C TYR A 15 9.27 -4.04 -1.88
N MET A 16 8.24 -4.69 -1.34
CA MET A 16 7.33 -4.09 -0.36
C MET A 16 8.07 -3.61 0.90
N LYS A 17 9.01 -4.42 1.42
CA LYS A 17 9.87 -4.04 2.55
C LYS A 17 10.82 -2.88 2.25
N SER A 18 11.05 -2.54 0.98
CA SER A 18 11.82 -1.35 0.62
C SER A 18 11.03 -0.05 0.80
N GLY A 19 9.72 -0.13 1.05
CA GLY A 19 8.83 1.03 1.18
C GLY A 19 8.62 1.79 -0.13
N LYS A 20 9.21 1.34 -1.24
CA LYS A 20 9.12 2.03 -2.53
C LYS A 20 7.85 1.62 -3.26
N VAL A 21 7.22 2.62 -3.87
CA VAL A 21 6.06 2.45 -4.73
C VAL A 21 6.48 2.81 -6.16
N ARG A 22 5.81 2.22 -7.16
CA ARG A 22 6.18 2.43 -8.57
C ARG A 22 6.09 3.91 -8.95
N GLU A 23 7.02 4.35 -9.79
CA GLU A 23 7.17 5.76 -10.17
C GLU A 23 6.05 6.27 -11.10
N ASP A 24 5.36 5.35 -11.79
CA ASP A 24 4.23 5.61 -12.69
C ASP A 24 2.93 6.00 -11.95
N ILE A 25 2.91 5.87 -10.61
CA ILE A 25 1.81 6.31 -9.76
C ILE A 25 1.95 7.81 -9.48
N PRO A 26 0.84 8.58 -9.53
CA PRO A 26 0.81 10.00 -9.17
C PRO A 26 1.50 10.26 -7.83
N LYS A 27 2.26 11.36 -7.75
CA LYS A 27 3.19 11.60 -6.63
C LYS A 27 2.49 11.61 -5.26
N ASP A 28 1.33 12.22 -5.17
CA ASP A 28 0.51 12.31 -3.96
C ASP A 28 -0.04 10.94 -3.54
N ILE A 29 -0.51 10.15 -4.48
CA ILE A 29 -0.95 8.76 -4.26
C ILE A 29 0.24 7.88 -3.85
N ARG A 30 1.39 8.08 -4.48
CA ARG A 30 2.63 7.38 -4.13
C ARG A 30 2.99 7.65 -2.67
N ILE A 31 3.01 8.91 -2.25
CA ILE A 31 3.28 9.30 -0.86
C ILE A 31 2.29 8.64 0.12
N ALA A 32 1.00 8.59 -0.22
CA ALA A 32 -0.01 7.95 0.62
C ALA A 32 0.26 6.43 0.81
N ILE A 33 0.62 5.73 -0.27
CA ILE A 33 0.95 4.30 -0.23
C ILE A 33 2.26 4.06 0.53
N GLU A 34 3.31 4.84 0.26
CA GLU A 34 4.60 4.71 0.96
C GLU A 34 4.45 4.92 2.47
N THR A 35 3.62 5.89 2.86
CA THR A 35 3.28 6.15 4.27
C THR A 35 2.54 4.96 4.90
N PHE A 36 1.58 4.39 4.18
CA PHE A 36 0.84 3.21 4.64
C PHE A 36 1.74 1.98 4.81
N ILE A 37 2.62 1.70 3.84
CA ILE A 37 3.58 0.60 3.91
C ILE A 37 4.52 0.79 5.09
N SER A 38 5.01 2.01 5.31
CA SER A 38 5.88 2.33 6.44
C SER A 38 5.18 2.07 7.78
N GLY A 39 3.90 2.45 7.90
CA GLY A 39 3.08 2.15 9.08
C GLY A 39 2.86 0.65 9.30
N ALA A 40 2.67 -0.13 8.21
CA ALA A 40 2.54 -1.58 8.30
C ALA A 40 3.85 -2.25 8.77
N ILE A 41 5.00 -1.78 8.29
CA ILE A 41 6.32 -2.25 8.72
C ILE A 41 6.52 -1.95 10.21
N MET A 42 6.21 -0.72 10.66
CA MET A 42 6.31 -0.35 12.07
C MET A 42 5.45 -1.24 12.97
N ILE A 43 4.24 -1.60 12.56
CA ILE A 43 3.37 -2.53 13.29
C ILE A 43 3.99 -3.92 13.40
N GLU A 44 4.58 -4.43 12.31
CA GLU A 44 5.31 -5.71 12.31
C GLU A 44 6.53 -5.65 13.25
N GLU A 45 7.30 -4.56 13.21
CA GLU A 45 8.51 -4.36 14.02
C GLU A 45 8.20 -4.20 15.51
N GLU A 46 7.13 -3.48 15.85
CA GLU A 46 6.68 -3.25 17.24
C GLU A 46 5.79 -4.39 17.78
N GLY A 47 5.52 -5.42 16.95
CA GLY A 47 4.73 -6.59 17.36
C GLY A 47 3.27 -6.26 17.68
N LEU A 48 2.68 -5.28 17.00
CA LEU A 48 1.29 -4.87 17.18
C LEU A 48 0.35 -5.83 16.42
N ASP A 49 -0.72 -6.27 17.09
CA ASP A 49 -1.66 -7.27 16.55
C ASP A 49 -2.52 -6.75 15.39
N TYR A 50 -2.74 -5.43 15.31
CA TYR A 50 -3.59 -4.83 14.30
C TYR A 50 -3.20 -3.38 13.97
N MET A 51 -3.40 -3.02 12.70
CA MET A 51 -3.39 -1.62 12.27
C MET A 51 -4.73 -0.95 12.57
N PRO A 52 -4.76 0.29 13.09
CA PRO A 52 -6.01 1.02 13.22
C PRO A 52 -6.68 1.20 11.85
N GLY A 53 -7.95 0.83 11.75
CA GLY A 53 -8.71 0.86 10.49
C GLY A 53 -8.84 2.26 9.87
N GLU A 54 -8.68 3.31 10.67
CA GLU A 54 -8.64 4.70 10.22
C GLU A 54 -7.52 4.95 9.19
N TYR A 55 -6.35 4.31 9.33
CA TYR A 55 -5.26 4.46 8.36
C TYR A 55 -5.65 3.90 6.99
N MET A 56 -6.34 2.75 6.96
CA MET A 56 -6.88 2.18 5.73
C MET A 56 -7.99 3.07 5.15
N GLY A 57 -8.89 3.59 6.01
CA GLY A 57 -9.95 4.51 5.58
C GLY A 57 -9.40 5.80 4.96
N ASN A 58 -8.34 6.37 5.53
CA ASN A 58 -7.70 7.58 5.02
C ASN A 58 -6.98 7.33 3.69
N LEU A 59 -6.32 6.17 3.53
CA LEU A 59 -5.73 5.76 2.27
C LEU A 59 -6.80 5.63 1.16
N LEU A 60 -7.92 4.96 1.45
CA LEU A 60 -9.02 4.78 0.50
C LEU A 60 -9.67 6.12 0.10
N LYS A 61 -9.82 7.05 1.05
CA LYS A 61 -10.29 8.41 0.76
C LYS A 61 -9.32 9.18 -0.13
N ALA A 62 -8.01 9.07 0.11
CA ALA A 62 -7.00 9.72 -0.71
C ALA A 62 -7.06 9.21 -2.16
N PHE A 63 -7.23 7.90 -2.36
CA PHE A 63 -7.47 7.33 -3.69
C PHE A 63 -8.76 7.85 -4.33
N ALA A 64 -9.87 7.84 -3.60
CA ALA A 64 -11.18 8.25 -4.13
C ALA A 64 -11.24 9.72 -4.54
N ASN A 65 -10.50 10.59 -3.84
CA ASN A 65 -10.44 12.02 -4.13
C ASN A 65 -9.39 12.37 -5.20
N HIS A 66 -8.60 11.40 -5.68
CA HIS A 66 -7.62 11.67 -6.73
C HIS A 66 -8.32 11.88 -8.08
N PRO A 67 -7.96 12.93 -8.86
CA PRO A 67 -8.62 13.24 -10.13
C PRO A 67 -8.67 12.08 -11.11
N GLU A 68 -7.61 11.27 -11.19
CA GLU A 68 -7.54 10.10 -12.09
C GLU A 68 -8.49 8.96 -11.67
N SER A 69 -8.86 8.87 -10.39
CA SER A 69 -9.82 7.88 -9.89
C SER A 69 -11.25 8.24 -10.23
N GLN A 70 -11.55 9.55 -10.32
CA GLN A 70 -12.85 10.05 -10.78
C GLN A 70 -13.03 9.77 -12.28
N THR A 71 -11.97 9.92 -13.08
CA THR A 71 -12.02 9.62 -14.53
C THR A 71 -12.21 8.13 -14.83
N ALA A 72 -11.82 7.22 -13.93
CA ALA A 72 -12.03 5.79 -14.09
C ALA A 72 -13.50 5.37 -13.88
N GLN A 73 -14.25 6.10 -13.06
CA GLN A 73 -15.67 5.83 -12.81
C GLN A 73 -16.57 6.29 -13.96
N GLU A 74 -16.14 7.27 -14.75
CA GLU A 74 -16.85 7.76 -15.93
C GLU A 74 -16.65 6.87 -17.19
N ARG A 75 -15.77 5.86 -17.10
CA ARG A 75 -15.47 4.92 -18.20
C ARG A 75 -16.07 3.52 -18.01
N LEU A 76 -16.92 3.33 -17.01
CA LEU A 76 -17.73 2.13 -16.76
C LEU A 76 -19.21 2.46 -16.92
#